data_AF-W1UVI1-F1
#
_entry.id   AF-W1UVI1-F1
#
_cell.length_a   1.000
_cell.length_b   1.000
_cell.length_c   1.000
_cell.angle_alpha   90.00
_cell.angle_beta   90.00
_cell.angle_gamma   90.00
#
_symmetry.space_group_name_H-M   'P 1'
#
loop_
_entity.id
_entity.type
_entity.pdbx_description
1 polymer ?
#
loop_
_entity_poly.entity_id
_entity_poly.type
_entity_poly.pdbx_seq_one_letter_code
_entity_poly.pdbx_strand_id
1 'polypeptide(L)' 'MIERLQNQVDEIELWDVELEDMPNLEASDIPGVYFNEFREYVDEEGNILSPSEVNRLRYKGDYEDDYYR' A
#
# COMPACT_ATOMS: atom_id res chain seq x y z
N MET A 1 12.66 -7.67 42.80
CA MET A 1 12.71 -8.22 41.44
C MET A 1 11.28 -8.12 40.91
N ILE A 2 11.01 -7.17 40.00
CA ILE A 2 9.66 -6.91 39.46
C ILE A 2 9.64 -7.54 38.08
N GLU A 3 8.95 -8.67 37.95
CA GLU A 3 8.58 -9.25 36.66
C GLU A 3 7.05 -9.21 36.60
N ARG A 4 6.55 -7.99 36.31
CA ARG A 4 5.19 -7.73 35.84
C ARG A 4 5.07 -8.34 34.45
N LEU A 5 4.09 -9.22 34.23
CA LEU A 5 3.31 -9.33 32.98
C LEU A 5 2.23 -10.43 33.11
N GLN A 6 1.43 -10.35 34.17
CA GLN A 6 0.20 -11.16 34.31
C GLN A 6 -0.91 -10.31 34.93
N ASN A 7 -1.47 -9.41 34.13
CA ASN A 7 -2.75 -8.70 34.29
C ASN A 7 -2.83 -7.80 33.05
N GLN A 8 -3.73 -7.92 32.09
CA GLN A 8 -5.17 -8.07 32.23
C GLN A 8 -5.74 -8.68 30.94
N VAL A 9 -6.80 -9.45 31.14
CA VAL A 9 -7.85 -9.73 30.18
C VAL A 9 -8.48 -8.41 29.74
N ASP A 10 -8.48 -8.14 28.45
CA ASP A 10 -9.49 -7.33 27.76
C ASP A 10 -9.58 -8.02 26.40
N GLU A 11 -10.42 -9.04 26.23
CA GLU A 11 -11.77 -8.82 25.69
C GLU A 11 -11.74 -7.72 24.64
N ILE A 12 -10.93 -7.92 23.59
CA ILE A 12 -11.16 -7.25 22.32
C ILE A 12 -12.51 -7.79 21.86
N GLU A 13 -13.58 -7.13 22.29
CA GLU A 13 -14.82 -7.09 21.55
C GLU A 13 -14.39 -6.73 20.13
N LEU A 14 -14.28 -7.73 19.26
CA LEU A 14 -14.52 -7.51 17.84
C LEU A 14 -15.96 -6.98 17.82
N TRP A 15 -16.11 -5.67 18.06
CA TRP A 15 -17.15 -4.89 17.42
C TRP A 15 -17.21 -5.42 15.99
N ASP A 16 -18.41 -5.73 15.50
CA ASP A 16 -18.68 -6.01 14.09
C ASP A 16 -18.11 -4.86 13.25
N VAL A 17 -16.80 -4.87 13.04
CA VAL A 17 -16.11 -4.05 12.08
C VAL A 17 -16.45 -4.77 10.81
N GLU A 18 -17.50 -4.26 10.16
CA GLU A 18 -17.81 -4.55 8.78
C GLU A 18 -16.45 -4.58 8.07
N LEU A 19 -16.08 -5.71 7.46
CA LEU A 19 -14.82 -5.89 6.72
C LEU A 19 -14.81 -5.03 5.44
N GLU A 20 -15.32 -3.82 5.53
CA GLU A 20 -15.42 -2.78 4.52
C GLU A 20 -14.19 -1.86 4.52
N ASP A 21 -13.23 -2.07 5.43
CA ASP A 21 -11.97 -1.33 5.46
C ASP A 21 -10.94 -1.91 4.45
N MET A 22 -11.42 -2.43 3.31
CA MET A 22 -10.54 -2.53 2.14
C MET A 22 -10.43 -1.13 1.55
N PRO A 23 -9.23 -0.54 1.46
CA PRO A 23 -9.09 0.80 0.93
C PRO A 23 -9.71 0.86 -0.46
N ASN A 24 -10.60 1.83 -0.68
CA ASN A 24 -11.18 2.04 -2.00
C ASN A 24 -10.10 2.63 -2.91
N LEU A 25 -9.48 1.77 -3.72
CA LEU A 25 -8.38 2.12 -4.61
C LEU A 25 -8.89 2.27 -6.05
N GLU A 26 -8.73 3.46 -6.63
CA GLU A 26 -9.03 3.70 -8.04
C GLU A 26 -7.82 3.32 -8.91
N ALA A 27 -8.03 2.55 -9.97
CA ALA A 27 -6.93 2.15 -10.86
C ALA A 27 -6.31 3.37 -11.56
N SER A 28 -4.98 3.48 -11.49
CA SER A 28 -4.25 4.51 -12.24
C SER A 28 -4.08 4.11 -13.71
N ASP A 29 -3.60 5.06 -14.52
CA ASP A 29 -3.16 4.83 -15.91
C ASP A 29 -1.89 3.96 -15.97
N ILE A 30 -1.20 3.80 -14.84
CA ILE A 30 0.02 3.01 -14.70
C ILE A 30 -0.35 1.63 -14.12
N PRO A 31 0.03 0.52 -14.77
CA PRO A 31 -0.31 -0.82 -14.27
C PRO A 31 0.35 -1.08 -12.91
N GLY A 32 -0.43 -1.60 -11.97
CA GLY A 32 0.02 -1.89 -10.59
C GLY A 32 0.11 -0.68 -9.67
N VAL A 33 -0.36 0.49 -10.13
CA VAL A 33 -0.48 1.70 -9.32
C VAL A 33 -1.94 2.11 -9.21
N TYR A 34 -2.34 2.52 -8.02
CA TYR A 34 -3.70 2.93 -7.70
C TYR A 34 -3.70 4.29 -7.01
N PHE A 35 -4.87 4.92 -6.99
CA PHE A 35 -5.12 6.14 -6.24
C PHE A 35 -5.93 5.81 -5.00
N ASN A 36 -5.45 6.27 -3.84
CA ASN A 36 -6.26 6.26 -2.62
C ASN A 36 -7.31 7.38 -2.64
N GLU A 37 -8.12 7.47 -1.59
CA GLU A 37 -9.11 8.53 -1.38
C GLU A 37 -8.52 9.96 -1.48
N PHE A 38 -7.25 10.13 -1.11
CA PHE A 38 -6.51 11.39 -1.17
C PHE A 38 -5.86 11.65 -2.54
N ARG A 39 -6.08 10.77 -3.53
CA ARG A 39 -5.47 10.78 -4.86
C ARG A 39 -3.94 10.67 -4.82
N GLU A 40 -3.39 10.05 -3.79
CA GLU A 40 -1.98 9.66 -3.71
C GLU A 40 -1.77 8.33 -4.43
N TYR A 41 -0.61 8.20 -5.07
CA TYR A 41 -0.21 6.97 -5.73
C TYR A 41 0.16 5.90 -4.70
N VAL A 42 -0.51 4.77 -4.75
CA VAL A 42 -0.25 3.61 -3.90
C VAL A 42 -0.10 2.33 -4.73
N ASP A 43 0.53 1.31 -4.16
CA ASP A 43 0.59 -0.02 -4.75
C ASP A 43 -0.67 -0.87 -4.43
N GLU A 44 -0.67 -2.13 -4.90
CA GLU A 44 -1.75 -3.11 -4.67
C GLU A 44 -1.97 -3.46 -3.19
N GLU A 45 -0.95 -3.30 -2.35
CA GLU A 45 -1.01 -3.48 -0.90
C GLU A 45 -1.42 -2.18 -0.18
N GLY A 46 -1.53 -1.06 -0.90
CA GLY A 46 -1.91 0.24 -0.37
C GLY A 46 -0.74 1.07 0.19
N ASN A 47 0.52 0.69 -0.07
CA ASN A 47 1.64 1.52 0.37
C ASN A 47 1.85 2.72 -0.55
N ILE A 48 2.17 3.87 0.03
CA ILE A 48 2.39 5.12 -0.71
C ILE A 48 3.67 5.01 -1.54
N LEU A 49 3.53 5.18 -2.85
CA LEU A 49 4.63 5.15 -3.80
C LEU A 49 5.22 6.54 -3.98
N SER A 50 6.55 6.61 -4.02
CA SER A 50 7.26 7.84 -4.35
C SER A 50 7.14 8.17 -5.85
N PRO A 51 7.23 9.44 -6.26
CA PRO A 51 7.20 9.83 -7.67
C PRO A 51 8.19 9.06 -8.56
N SER A 52 9.38 8.75 -8.03
CA SER A 52 10.40 7.96 -8.73
C SER A 52 9.99 6.51 -8.98
N GLU A 53 9.23 5.91 -8.07
CA GLU A 53 8.73 4.53 -8.17
C GLU A 53 7.60 4.47 -9.20
N VAL A 54 6.65 5.40 -9.10
CA VAL A 54 5.59 5.59 -10.11
C VAL A 54 6.20 5.83 -11.49
N ASN A 55 7.23 6.67 -11.58
CA ASN A 55 7.95 6.91 -12.83
C ASN A 55 8.63 5.64 -13.35
N ARG A 56 9.27 4.85 -12.49
CA ARG A 56 9.90 3.59 -12.90
C ARG A 56 8.88 2.59 -13.45
N LEU A 57 7.69 2.50 -12.83
CA LEU A 57 6.60 1.64 -13.28
C LEU A 57 6.02 2.12 -14.61
N ARG A 58 5.89 3.43 -14.80
CA ARG A 58 5.42 4.05 -16.05
C ARG A 58 6.38 3.83 -17.24
N TYR A 59 7.68 3.89 -17.00
CA TYR A 59 8.72 3.82 -18.03
C TYR A 59 9.33 2.42 -18.20
N LYS A 60 8.81 1.40 -17.51
CA LYS A 60 9.28 0.01 -17.57
C LYS A 60 9.17 -0.63 -18.97
N GLY A 61 8.57 0.06 -19.95
CA GLY A 61 8.38 -0.40 -21.33
C GLY A 61 9.44 0.03 -22.35
N ASP A 62 10.22 1.09 -22.13
CA ASP A 62 10.99 1.73 -23.22
C ASP A 62 12.49 1.99 -22.93
N TYR A 63 13.02 1.57 -21.79
CA TYR A 63 14.42 1.85 -21.39
C TYR A 63 15.36 0.63 -21.41
N GLU A 64 15.06 -0.40 -22.21
CA GLU A 64 15.91 -1.60 -22.31
C GLU A 64 16.59 -1.80 -23.68
N ASP A 65 16.56 -0.84 -24.63
CA ASP A 65 17.04 -1.12 -26.00
C ASP A 65 18.25 -0.31 -26.51
N ASP A 66 18.81 0.66 -25.75
CA ASP A 66 19.87 1.53 -26.31
C ASP A 66 21.28 1.42 -25.66
N TYR A 67 21.51 0.49 -24.72
CA TYR A 67 22.80 0.42 -23.99
C TYR A 67 23.79 -0.67 -24.44
N TYR A 68 23.61 -1.26 -25.62
CA TYR A 68 24.62 -2.13 -26.23
C TYR A 68 24.72 -1.89 -27.75
N ARG A 69 25.55 -0.92 -28.16
CA ARG A 69 26.06 -0.77 -29.52
C ARG A 69 27.57 -0.97 -29.56
#